data_AF-A0A6L3AH17-F1
#
_entry.id   AF-A0A6L3AH17-F1
#
_cell.length_a   1.000
_cell.length_b   1.000
_cell.length_c   1.000
_cell.angle_alpha   90.00
_cell.angle_beta   90.00
_cell.angle_gamma   90.00
#
_symmetry.space_group_name_H-M   'P 1'
#
loop_
_entity.id
_entity.type
_entity.pdbx_description
1 polymer ?
#
loop_
_entity_poly.entity_id
_entity_poly.type
_entity_poly.pdbx_seq_one_letter_code
_entity_poly.pdbx_strand_id
1 'polypeptide(L)' 'MTVQVKRVYDRPAASDGRRVLVDRLWPRGLSKERAAVDEWLREVAPSTELRQWFA' A
#
# COMPACT_ATOMS: atom_id res chain seq x y z
N MET A 1 -6.20 -16.55 -9.88
CA MET A 1 -6.33 -15.31 -9.11
C MET A 1 -5.20 -14.39 -9.55
N THR A 2 -5.52 -13.20 -10.08
CA THR A 2 -4.50 -12.30 -10.65
C THR A 2 -4.18 -11.20 -9.65
N VAL A 3 -2.90 -11.00 -9.34
CA VAL A 3 -2.44 -9.89 -8.51
C VAL A 3 -1.79 -8.85 -9.43
N GLN A 4 -2.17 -7.60 -9.27
CA GLN A 4 -1.62 -6.48 -10.02
C GLN A 4 -0.88 -5.54 -9.08
N VAL A 5 0.21 -4.95 -9.57
CA VAL A 5 0.98 -3.95 -8.84
C VAL A 5 0.68 -2.59 -9.43
N LYS A 6 0.33 -1.64 -8.56
CA LYS A 6 0.08 -0.24 -8.90
C LYS A 6 0.66 0.65 -7.82
N ARG A 7 1.24 1.79 -8.18
CA ARG A 7 1.76 2.70 -7.15
C ARG A 7 0.59 3.38 -6.45
N VAL A 8 0.71 3.55 -5.15
CA VAL A 8 -0.32 4.22 -4.34
C VAL A 8 -0.55 5.70 -4.73
N TYR A 9 0.43 6.32 -5.40
CA TYR A 9 0.34 7.68 -5.93
C TYR A 9 -0.31 7.76 -7.31
N ASP A 10 -0.47 6.63 -8.02
CA ASP A 10 -1.18 6.61 -9.28
C ASP A 10 -2.69 6.76 -9.02
N ARG A 11 -3.39 7.44 -9.93
CA ARG A 11 -4.82 7.70 -9.75
C ARG A 11 -5.60 6.37 -9.65
N PRO A 12 -6.51 6.22 -8.67
CA PRO A 12 -7.40 5.06 -8.59
C PRO A 12 -8.19 4.89 -9.90
N ALA A 13 -8.39 3.65 -10.34
CA ALA A 13 -9.18 3.32 -11.51
C ALA A 13 -10.18 2.22 -11.19
N ALA A 14 -11.32 2.20 -11.87
CA ALA A 14 -12.35 1.18 -11.69
C ALA A 14 -11.84 -0.25 -11.97
N SER A 15 -10.81 -0.37 -12.82
CA SER A 15 -10.13 -1.63 -13.13
C SER A 15 -9.24 -2.16 -12.01
N ASP A 16 -8.95 -1.36 -10.97
CA ASP A 16 -8.05 -1.76 -9.88
C ASP A 16 -8.69 -2.83 -8.97
N GLY A 17 -10.02 -2.98 -9.00
CA GLY A 17 -10.74 -3.86 -8.10
C GLY A 17 -10.50 -3.49 -6.64
N ARG A 18 -10.15 -4.48 -5.81
CA ARG A 18 -9.82 -4.28 -4.40
C ARG A 18 -8.37 -3.86 -4.23
N ARG A 19 -8.14 -2.70 -3.62
CA ARG A 19 -6.83 -2.08 -3.43
C ARG A 19 -6.34 -2.30 -2.01
N VAL A 20 -5.24 -3.03 -1.89
CA VAL A 20 -4.61 -3.37 -0.61
C VAL A 20 -3.26 -2.67 -0.50
N LEU A 21 -3.05 -1.91 0.58
CA LEU A 21 -1.75 -1.33 0.90
C LEU A 21 -0.98 -2.30 1.80
N VAL A 22 0.23 -2.67 1.38
CA VAL A 22 1.12 -3.60 2.10
C VAL A 22 2.38 -2.94 2.66
N ASP A 23 2.48 -1.61 2.56
CA ASP A 23 3.55 -0.85 3.21
C ASP A 23 3.22 -0.60 4.68
N ARG A 24 4.24 -0.65 5.55
CA ARG A 24 4.07 -0.44 7.00
C ARG A 24 3.65 0.99 7.34
N LEU A 25 4.12 1.94 6.53
CA LEU A 25 3.89 3.36 6.71
C LEU A 25 2.87 3.85 5.69
N TRP A 26 2.03 4.77 6.13
CA TRP A 26 1.13 5.44 5.23
C TRP A 26 1.91 6.36 4.25
N PRO A 27 1.55 6.40 2.94
CA PRO A 27 2.25 7.23 1.96
C PRO A 27 2.18 8.71 2.31
N ARG A 28 3.32 9.40 2.24
CA ARG A 28 3.40 10.82 2.59
C ARG A 28 2.63 11.68 1.58
N GLY A 29 1.91 12.69 2.07
CA GLY A 29 1.17 13.63 1.22
C GLY A 29 -0.08 13.06 0.56
N LEU A 30 -0.54 11.86 0.95
CA LEU A 30 -1.73 11.22 0.42
C LEU A 30 -2.75 11.05 1.54
N SER A 31 -3.99 11.50 1.34
CA SER A 31 -5.07 11.25 2.30
C SER A 31 -5.66 9.85 2.10
N LYS A 32 -6.39 9.31 3.08
CA LYS A 32 -7.05 8.00 2.96
C LYS A 32 -8.05 7.96 1.82
N GLU A 33 -8.82 9.03 1.68
CA GLU A 33 -9.85 9.20 0.66
C GLU A 33 -9.23 9.23 -0.73
N ARG A 34 -8.17 10.03 -0.91
CA ARG A 34 -7.44 10.12 -2.18
C ARG A 34 -6.70 8.83 -2.53
N ALA A 35 -6.21 8.12 -1.51
CA ALA A 35 -5.53 6.86 -1.70
C ALA A 35 -6.49 5.76 -2.16
N ALA A 36 -7.78 5.84 -1.86
CA ALA A 36 -8.81 4.83 -2.17
C ALA A 36 -8.30 3.39 -1.94
N VAL A 37 -7.71 3.17 -0.76
CA VAL A 37 -7.25 1.88 -0.28
C VAL A 37 -8.39 1.25 0.51
N ASP A 38 -8.82 0.05 0.10
CA ASP A 38 -9.87 -0.69 0.77
C ASP A 38 -9.37 -1.34 2.06
N GLU A 39 -8.09 -1.72 2.08
CA GLU A 39 -7.49 -2.44 3.20
C GLU A 39 -6.00 -2.11 3.36
N TRP A 40 -5.57 -1.90 4.60
CA TRP A 40 -4.18 -1.62 4.95
C TRP A 40 -3.60 -2.74 5.82
N LEU A 41 -2.88 -3.66 5.18
CA LEU A 41 -2.27 -4.83 5.82
C LEU A 41 -0.87 -4.50 6.35
N ARG A 42 -0.82 -3.81 7.49
CA ARG A 42 0.45 -3.37 8.11
C ARG A 42 1.32 -4.52 8.61
N GLU A 43 0.69 -5.65 8.93
CA GLU A 43 1.34 -6.82 9.53
C GLU A 43 2.07 -7.69 8.49
N VAL A 44 1.75 -7.56 7.20
CA VAL A 44 2.50 -8.25 6.13
C VAL A 44 3.74 -7.47 5.68
N ALA A 45 3.86 -6.22 6.10
CA ALA A 45 5.00 -5.38 5.78
C ALA A 45 6.25 -5.81 6.59
N PRO A 46 7.47 -5.56 6.08
CA PRO A 46 8.70 -5.78 6.84
C PRO A 46 8.67 -5.12 8.22
N SER A 47 9.13 -5.84 9.24
CA SER A 47 9.24 -5.30 10.60
C SER A 47 10.24 -4.15 10.65
N THR A 48 10.20 -3.37 11.73
CA THR A 48 11.16 -2.27 11.93
C THR A 48 12.59 -2.79 11.96
N GLU A 49 12.81 -3.92 12.64
CA GLU A 49 14.09 -4.59 12.79
C GLU A 49 14.61 -5.07 11.43
N LEU A 50 13.74 -5.71 10.62
CA LEU A 50 14.10 -6.15 9.28
C LEU A 50 14.47 -4.98 8.35
N ARG A 51 13.74 -3.86 8.46
CA ARG A 51 14.04 -2.63 7.71
C ARG A 51 15.36 -1.99 8.12
N GLN A 52 15.72 -2.05 9.41
CA GLN A 52 16.99 -1.53 9.91
C GLN A 52 18.17 -2.41 9.49
N TRP A 53 17.99 -3.73 9.47
CA TRP A 53 19.03 -4.67 9.06
C TRP A 53 19.40 -4.57 7.57
N PHE A 54 18.44 -4.26 6.70
CA PHE A 54 18.66 -4.18 5.25
C PHE A 54 19.20 -2.82 4.75
N ALA A 55 19.18 -1.79 5.59
CA ALA A 55 19.59 -0.43 5.24
C ALA A 55 21.11 -0.26 5.22
#